data_AF-A0A0W8F4V5-F1
#
_entry.id   AF-A0A0W8F4V5-F1
#
_cell.length_a   1.000
_cell.length_b   1.000
_cell.length_c   1.000
_cell.angle_alpha   90.00
_cell.angle_beta   90.00
_cell.angle_gamma   90.00
#
_symmetry.space_group_name_H-M   'P 1'
#
loop_
_entity.id
_entity.type
_entity.pdbx_description
1 polymer ?
#
loop_
_entity_poly.entity_id
_entity_poly.type
_entity_poly.pdbx_seq_one_letter_code
_entity_poly.pdbx_strand_id
1 'polypeptide(L)' 'MAKPGFQELIETLEALPIEDREMLVEIINKRIIEQRRERLVADMKESLEACGRGEVHTGTVDDLLKDLEEDLRE' A
#
# COMPACT_ATOMS: atom_id res chain seq x y z
N MET A 1 -16.63 22.82 -0.56
CA MET A 1 -15.70 23.50 -1.47
C MET A 1 -15.15 22.46 -2.42
N ALA A 2 -15.10 22.76 -3.72
CA ALA A 2 -14.55 21.84 -4.71
C ALA A 2 -13.09 21.53 -4.37
N LYS A 3 -12.66 20.27 -4.56
CA LYS A 3 -11.24 19.93 -4.39
C LYS A 3 -10.46 20.66 -5.49
N PRO A 4 -9.40 21.41 -5.15
CA PRO A 4 -8.57 22.04 -6.16
C PRO A 4 -8.03 20.97 -7.11
N GLY A 5 -7.95 21.33 -8.39
CA GLY A 5 -7.38 20.47 -9.41
C GLY A 5 -5.90 20.19 -9.13
N PHE A 6 -5.35 19.13 -9.72
CA PHE A 6 -3.93 18.81 -9.54
C PHE A 6 -3.01 19.98 -9.95
N GLN A 7 -3.35 20.67 -11.03
CA GLN A 7 -2.61 21.83 -11.52
C GLN A 7 -2.66 23.02 -10.54
N GLU A 8 -3.82 23.31 -9.97
CA GLU A 8 -4.01 24.39 -9.00
C GLU A 8 -3.22 24.14 -7.71
N LEU A 9 -3.09 22.88 -7.30
CA LEU A 9 -2.23 22.49 -6.17
C LEU A 9 -0.76 22.76 -6.45
N ILE A 10 -0.28 22.48 -7.66
CA ILE A 10 1.12 22.79 -8.05
C ILE A 10 1.35 24.29 -7.97
N GLU A 11 0.48 25.10 -8.57
CA GLU A 11 0.59 26.56 -8.58
C GLU A 11 0.57 27.15 -7.16
N THR A 12 -0.28 26.61 -6.30
CA THR A 12 -0.35 27.01 -4.88
C THR A 12 0.94 26.66 -4.14
N LEU A 13 1.53 25.49 -4.41
CA LEU A 13 2.79 25.07 -3.81
C LEU A 13 3.97 25.91 -4.31
N GLU A 14 4.01 26.25 -5.60
CA GLU A 14 5.06 27.09 -6.19
C GLU A 14 5.08 28.52 -5.64
N ALA A 15 3.93 29.02 -5.18
CA ALA A 15 3.83 30.33 -4.53
C ALA A 15 4.45 30.39 -3.12
N LEU A 16 4.79 29.25 -2.52
CA LEU A 16 5.42 29.19 -1.20
C LEU A 16 6.94 29.48 -1.25
N PRO A 17 7.53 30.00 -0.16
CA PRO A 17 8.98 30.04 0.02
C PRO A 17 9.64 28.68 -0.24
N ILE A 18 10.91 28.67 -0.64
CA ILE A 18 11.60 27.41 -0.98
C ILE A 18 11.71 26.49 0.24
N GLU A 19 11.96 27.05 1.41
CA GLU A 19 12.08 26.32 2.67
C GLU A 19 10.76 25.64 3.05
N ASP A 20 9.64 26.33 2.86
CA ASP A 20 8.30 25.79 3.14
C ASP A 20 7.95 24.67 2.16
N ARG A 21 8.35 24.80 0.89
CA ARG A 21 8.18 23.74 -0.12
C ARG A 21 8.98 22.48 0.25
N GLU A 22 10.24 22.64 0.63
CA GLU A 22 11.11 21.54 1.05
C GLU A 22 10.54 20.80 2.27
N MET A 23 10.12 21.57 3.28
CA MET A 23 9.47 21.01 4.47
C MET A 23 8.18 20.27 4.13
N LEU A 24 7.36 20.82 3.24
CA LEU A 24 6.10 20.18 2.83
C LEU A 24 6.36 18.86 2.09
N VAL A 25 7.35 18.81 1.21
CA VAL A 25 7.78 17.58 0.53
C VAL A 25 8.21 16.52 1.55
N GLU A 26 8.99 16.89 2.56
CA GLU A 26 9.40 15.96 3.62
C GLU A 26 8.21 15.39 4.38
N ILE A 27 7.26 16.25 4.79
CA ILE A 27 6.06 15.84 5.52
C ILE A 27 5.19 14.90 4.68
N ILE A 28 4.96 15.22 3.41
CA ILE A 28 4.13 14.42 2.51
C ILE A 28 4.78 13.05 2.28
N ASN A 29 6.09 13.00 2.06
CA ASN A 29 6.80 11.73 1.91
C ASN A 29 6.66 10.83 3.15
N LYS A 30 6.83 11.41 4.35
CA LYS A 30 6.62 10.66 5.60
C LYS A 30 5.20 10.10 5.70
N ARG A 31 4.18 10.91 5.39
CA ARG A 31 2.78 10.48 5.44
C ARG A 31 2.47 9.36 4.43
N ILE A 32 3.02 9.43 3.23
CA ILE A 32 2.87 8.37 2.22
C ILE A 32 3.49 7.07 2.70
N ILE A 33 4.68 7.13 3.30
CA ILE A 33 5.35 5.95 3.88
C ILE A 33 4.50 5.34 4.99
N GLU A 34 3.99 6.15 5.92
CA GLU A 34 3.15 5.66 7.02
C GLU A 34 1.85 5.04 6.51
N GLN A 35 1.16 5.64 5.53
CA GLN A 35 -0.05 5.04 4.94
C GLN A 35 0.24 3.70 4.26
N ARG A 36 1.39 3.56 3.59
CA ARG A 36 1.82 2.28 3.01
C ARG A 36 2.11 1.23 4.09
N ARG A 37 2.73 1.64 5.20
CA ARG A 37 2.98 0.76 6.36
C ARG A 37 1.68 0.29 7.01
N GLU A 38 0.70 1.19 7.18
CA GLU A 38 -0.61 0.83 7.71
C GLU A 38 -1.30 -0.23 6.85
N ARG A 39 -1.24 -0.07 5.52
CA ARG A 39 -1.75 -1.09 4.59
C ARG A 39 -1.01 -2.42 4.75
N LEU A 40 0.31 -2.41 4.78
CA LEU A 40 1.11 -3.63 4.97
C LEU A 40 0.78 -4.33 6.30
N VAL A 41 0.59 -3.56 7.38
CA VAL A 41 0.19 -4.10 8.69
C VAL A 41 -1.20 -4.71 8.63
N ALA A 42 -2.14 -4.09 7.89
CA ALA A 42 -3.47 -4.64 7.70
C ALA A 42 -3.42 -5.97 6.93
N ASP A 43 -2.72 -6.02 5.80
CA ASP A 43 -2.55 -7.23 4.98
C ASP A 43 -1.86 -8.36 5.79
N MET A 44 -0.85 -8.01 6.58
CA MET A 44 -0.17 -8.95 7.47
C MET A 44 -1.11 -9.51 8.55
N LYS A 45 -1.93 -8.67 9.18
CA LYS A 45 -2.89 -9.11 10.19
C LYS A 45 -3.92 -10.07 9.59
N GLU A 46 -4.48 -9.71 8.44
CA GLU A 46 -5.43 -10.57 7.72
C GLU A 46 -4.80 -11.94 7.42
N SER A 47 -3.58 -11.95 6.91
CA SER A 47 -2.84 -13.18 6.60
C SER A 47 -2.57 -14.04 7.84
N LEU A 48 -2.15 -13.41 8.95
CA LEU A 48 -1.90 -14.11 10.22
C LEU A 48 -3.18 -14.67 10.83
N GLU A 49 -4.29 -13.94 10.73
CA GLU A 49 -5.58 -14.42 11.20
C GLU A 49 -6.10 -15.59 10.36
N ALA A 50 -5.96 -15.54 9.03
CA ALA A 50 -6.31 -16.65 8.14
C ALA A 50 -5.48 -17.91 8.46
N CYS A 51 -4.18 -17.74 8.72
CA CYS A 51 -3.33 -18.81 9.24
C CYS A 51 -3.85 -19.38 10.56
N GLY A 52 -4.22 -18.52 11.51
CA GLY A 52 -4.74 -18.95 12.81
C GLY A 52 -6.10 -19.65 12.74
N ARG A 53 -6.95 -19.29 11.77
CA ARG A 53 -8.25 -19.93 11.52
C ARG A 53 -8.14 -21.23 10.71
N GLY A 54 -6.97 -21.56 10.18
CA GLY A 54 -6.77 -22.71 9.29
C GLY A 54 -7.37 -22.51 7.90
N GLU A 55 -7.62 -21.26 7.51
CA GLU A 55 -8.10 -20.86 6.17
C GLU A 55 -6.94 -20.76 5.16
N VAL A 56 -5.83 -21.42 5.45
CA VAL A 56 -4.63 -21.48 4.61
C VAL A 56 -4.37 -22.91 4.17
N HIS A 57 -4.01 -23.08 2.90
CA HIS A 57 -3.58 -24.37 2.39
C HIS A 57 -2.21 -24.73 2.96
N THR A 58 -2.14 -25.86 3.65
CA THR A 58 -0.88 -26.43 4.15
C THR A 58 -0.60 -27.72 3.40
N GLY A 59 0.57 -27.83 2.80
CA GLY A 59 0.95 -29.00 2.00
C GLY A 59 2.45 -29.03 1.73
N THR A 60 2.88 -30.07 1.04
CA THR A 60 4.24 -30.16 0.51
C THR A 60 4.42 -29.21 -0.68
N VAL A 61 5.67 -29.04 -1.12
CA VAL A 61 5.97 -28.30 -2.35
C VAL A 61 5.27 -28.93 -3.56
N ASP A 62 5.10 -30.25 -3.58
CA ASP A 62 4.40 -30.96 -4.65
C ASP A 62 2.90 -30.65 -4.67
N ASP A 63 2.29 -30.46 -3.50
CA ASP A 63 0.88 -30.06 -3.39
C ASP A 63 0.69 -28.62 -3.90
N LEU A 64 1.60 -27.70 -3.53
CA LEU A 64 1.60 -26.33 -4.04
C LEU A 64 1.75 -26.27 -5.57
N LEU A 65 2.64 -27.09 -6.14
CA LEU A 65 2.85 -27.13 -7.59
C LEU A 65 1.62 -27.63 -8.34
N LYS A 66 0.88 -28.60 -7.77
CA LYS A 66 -0.38 -29.08 -8.35
C LYS A 66 -1.47 -28.00 -8.33
N ASP A 67 -1.65 -27.32 -7.19
CA ASP A 67 -2.65 -26.25 -7.05
C ASP A 67 -2.39 -25.14 -8.09
N LEU A 68 -1.13 -24.72 -8.25
CA LEU A 68 -0.74 -23.72 -9.24
C LEU A 68 -0.98 -24.19 -10.69
N GLU A 69 -0.70 -25.46 -11.01
CA GLU A 69 -0.96 -26.04 -12.33
C GLU A 69 -2.47 -26.16 -12.65
N GLU A 70 -3.32 -26.29 -11.63
CA GLU A 70 -4.78 -26.29 -11.77
C GLU A 70 -5.31 -24.86 -11.99
N ASP A 71 -4.88 -23.89 -11.18
CA ASP A 71 -5.25 -22.47 -11.31
C ASP A 71 -4.83 -21.86 -12.67
N LEU A 72 -3.68 -22.29 -13.22
CA LEU A 72 -3.18 -21.82 -14.52
C LEU A 72 -3.93 -22.41 -15.74
N ARG A 73 -4.75 -23.44 -15.52
CA ARG A 73 -5.56 -24.10 -16.57
C ARG A 73 -6.98 -23.54 -16.66
N GLU A 74 -7.43 -22.76 -15.69
CA GLU A 74 -8.68 -21.99 -15.70
C GLU A 74 -8.50 -20.61 -16.37
#